data_AF-A0A0U1R253-F1
#
_entry.id   AF-A0A0U1R253-F1
#
_cell.length_a   1.000
_cell.length_b   1.000
_cell.length_c   1.000
_cell.angle_alpha   90.00
_cell.angle_beta   90.00
_cell.angle_gamma   90.00
#
_symmetry.space_group_name_H-M   'P 1'
#
loop_
_entity.id
_entity.type
_entity.pdbx_description
1 polymer ?
#
loop_
_entity_poly.entity_id
_entity_poly.type
_entity_poly.pdbx_seq_one_letter_code
_entity_poly.pdbx_strand_id
1 'polypeptide(L)' 'MFVKPMAGRAVRDPVKGTFLPEFGTEVPDNAFWRRRLQDGDVMQIAAKPAASVFEELTTESTKL' A
#
# COMPACT_ATOMS: atom_id res chain seq x y z
N MET A 1 9.68 0.02 -6.43
CA MET A 1 9.82 -0.78 -5.19
C MET A 1 8.44 -1.14 -4.67
N PHE A 2 8.25 -2.27 -3.99
CA PHE A 2 6.94 -2.64 -3.45
C PHE A 2 6.93 -2.41 -1.93
N VAL A 3 5.97 -1.62 -1.45
CA VAL A 3 5.85 -1.27 -0.02
C VAL A 3 4.43 -1.44 0.47
N LYS A 4 4.26 -1.73 1.75
CA LYS A 4 2.97 -1.66 2.44
C LYS A 4 3.06 -0.81 3.70
N PRO A 5 1.96 -0.17 4.14
CA PRO A 5 1.91 0.50 5.44
C PRO A 5 2.22 -0.48 6.57
N MET A 6 2.84 0.03 7.63
CA MET A 6 2.89 -0.71 8.89
C MET A 6 1.48 -0.84 9.49
N ALA A 7 1.23 -1.94 10.22
CA ALA A 7 -0.08 -2.17 10.82
C ALA A 7 -0.49 -0.98 11.72
N GLY A 8 -1.73 -0.51 11.55
CA GLY A 8 -2.23 0.68 12.25
C GLY A 8 -1.72 2.02 11.73
N ARG A 9 -0.99 2.06 10.60
CA ARG A 9 -0.58 3.28 9.90
C ARG A 9 -1.37 3.46 8.60
N ALA A 10 -1.74 4.70 8.32
CA ALA A 10 -2.30 5.12 7.05
C ALA A 10 -1.33 6.08 6.38
N VAL A 11 -0.72 5.64 5.27
CA VAL A 11 0.24 6.46 4.49
C VAL A 11 -0.44 6.87 3.18
N ARG A 12 -0.33 8.14 2.79
CA ARG A 12 -0.85 8.63 1.51
C ARG A 12 0.24 8.58 0.45
N ASP A 13 -0.15 8.16 -0.75
CA ASP A 13 0.67 8.34 -1.95
C ASP A 13 0.69 9.85 -2.28
N PRO A 14 1.88 10.48 -2.37
CA PRO A 14 1.99 11.93 -2.60
C PRO A 14 1.55 12.36 -4.00
N VAL A 15 1.48 11.43 -4.97
CA VAL A 15 1.08 11.70 -6.35
C VAL A 15 -0.42 11.42 -6.53
N LYS A 16 -0.90 10.27 -6.03
CA LYS A 16 -2.31 9.87 -6.19
C LYS A 16 -3.24 10.53 -5.18
N GLY A 17 -2.71 10.98 -4.04
CA GLY A 17 -3.48 11.53 -2.92
C GLY A 17 -4.31 10.50 -2.15
N THR A 18 -4.31 9.23 -2.56
CA THR A 18 -5.02 8.12 -1.92
C THR A 18 -4.14 7.41 -0.89
N PHE A 19 -4.75 6.71 0.07
CA PHE A 19 -4.00 5.85 0.99
C PHE A 19 -3.43 4.62 0.26
N LEU A 20 -2.27 4.13 0.71
CA LEU A 20 -1.80 2.83 0.23
C LEU A 20 -2.73 1.73 0.75
N PRO A 21 -2.96 0.68 -0.06
CA PRO A 21 -3.63 -0.52 0.40
C PRO A 21 -2.80 -1.25 1.47
N GLU A 22 -3.46 -1.99 2.37
CA GLU A 22 -2.81 -2.75 3.44
C GLU A 22 -1.91 -3.88 2.91
N PHE A 23 -2.26 -4.46 1.76
CA PHE A 23 -1.43 -5.46 1.07
C PHE A 23 -0.20 -4.85 0.37
N GLY A 24 -0.14 -3.52 0.27
CA GLY A 24 0.94 -2.78 -0.36
C GLY A 24 0.77 -2.55 -1.85
N THR A 25 1.64 -1.72 -2.40
CA THR A 25 1.61 -1.34 -3.81
C THR A 25 3.02 -1.05 -4.33
N GLU A 26 3.15 -1.04 -5.65
CA GLU A 26 4.37 -0.60 -6.29
C GLU A 26 4.46 0.92 -6.32
N VAL A 27 5.59 1.44 -5.85
CA VAL A 27 5.89 2.86 -5.73
C VAL A 27 7.27 3.18 -6.30
N PRO A 28 7.53 4.42 -6.74
CA PRO A 28 8.86 4.84 -7.18
C PRO A 28 9.89 4.74 -6.06
N ASP A 29 11.12 4.34 -6.36
CA ASP A 29 12.23 4.44 -5.40
C ASP A 29 12.79 5.87 -5.40
N ASN A 30 12.15 6.74 -4.64
CA ASN A 30 12.53 8.14 -4.48
C ASN A 30 12.70 8.53 -3.01
N ALA A 31 13.16 9.76 -2.78
CA ALA A 31 13.45 10.26 -1.44
C ALA A 31 12.24 10.20 -0.48
N PHE A 32 11.01 10.36 -0.98
CA PHE A 32 9.82 10.29 -0.16
C PHE A 32 9.61 8.88 0.43
N TRP A 33 9.64 7.85 -0.43
CA TRP A 33 9.41 6.47 0.01
C TRP A 33 10.56 5.93 0.85
N ARG A 34 11.80 6.29 0.52
CA ARG A 34 12.97 5.97 1.37
C ARG A 34 12.85 6.58 2.76
N ARG A 35 12.33 7.80 2.87
CA ARG A 35 12.06 8.42 4.17
C ARG A 35 10.96 7.69 4.93
N ARG A 36 9.85 7.31 4.29
CA ARG A 36 8.79 6.52 4.94
C ARG A 36 9.29 5.17 5.45
N LEU A 37 10.25 4.54 4.76
CA LEU A 37 10.91 3.33 5.26
C LEU A 37 11.75 3.62 6.51
N GLN A 38 12.53 4.70 6.52
CA GLN A 38 13.36 5.09 7.67
C GLN A 38 12.51 5.50 8.89
N ASP A 39 11.40 6.20 8.65
CA ASP A 39 10.44 6.60 9.68
C ASP A 39 9.66 5.39 10.24
N GLY A 40 9.69 4.24 9.56
CA GLY A 40 8.91 3.05 9.92
C GLY A 40 7.42 3.18 9.62
N ASP A 41 7.05 4.08 8.71
CA ASP A 41 5.66 4.26 8.28
C ASP A 41 5.23 3.18 7.28
N VAL A 42 6.18 2.72 6.45
CA VAL A 42 6.00 1.63 5.49
C VAL A 42 7.12 0.61 5.63
N MET A 43 6.88 -0.60 5.15
CA MET A 43 7.90 -1.64 5.03
C MET A 43 8.03 -2.08 3.57
N GLN A 44 9.26 -2.28 3.11
CA GLN A 44 9.54 -2.85 1.80
C GLN A 44 9.31 -4.36 1.84
N ILE A 45 8.59 -4.88 0.86
CA ILE A 45 8.38 -6.31 0.68
C ILE A 45 8.95 -6.74 -0.67
N ALA A 46 9.48 -7.97 -0.73
CA ALA A 46 9.88 -8.56 -1.98
C ALA A 46 8.64 -8.72 -2.85
N ALA A 47 8.62 -8.06 -4.01
CA ALA A 47 7.54 -8.22 -4.97
C ALA A 47 7.53 -9.68 -5.43
N LYS A 48 6.55 -10.46 -4.98
CA LYS A 48 6.24 -11.74 -5.62
C LYS A 48 5.72 -11.39 -7.03
N PRO A 49 6.22 -12.01 -8.11
CA PRO A 49 5.77 -11.69 -9.46
C PRO A 49 4.25 -11.85 -9.55
N ALA A 50 3.63 -10.84 -10.15
CA ALA A 50 2.22 -10.51 -10.06
C ALA A 50 1.27 -11.68 -10.35
N ALA A 51 0.38 -11.93 -9.41
CA ALA A 51 -0.98 -12.33 -9.72
C ALA A 51 -1.91 -11.37 -8.97
N SER A 52 -2.64 -10.60 -9.77
CA SER A 52 -3.78 -9.74 -9.46
C SER A 52 -4.46 -10.00 -8.11
N VAL A 53 -4.61 -8.96 -7.29
CA VAL A 53 -5.74 -8.82 -6.37
C VAL A 53 -6.12 -7.35 -6.29
N PHE A 54 -6.87 -6.95 -7.31
CA PHE A 54 -7.82 -5.84 -7.22
C PHE A 54 -9.14 -6.43 -6.71
N GLU A 55 -9.15 -6.98 -5.50
CA GLU A 55 -10.37 -7.62 -4.98
C GLU A 55 -10.40 -7.56 -3.45
N GLU A 56 -10.92 -6.45 -2.91
CA GLU A 56 -11.80 -6.48 -1.74
C GLU A 56 -12.49 -5.11 -1.58
N LEU A 57 -13.33 -4.73 -2.54
CA LEU A 57 -14.37 -3.70 -2.37
C LEU A 57 -15.64 -4.16 -3.10
N THR A 58 -16.03 -5.41 -2.84
CA THR A 58 -17.42 -5.84 -2.98
C THR A 58 -17.71 -6.87 -1.89
N THR A 59 -18.12 -6.39 -0.73
CA THR A 59 -19.14 -7.11 0.02
C THR A 59 -20.30 -6.13 0.18
N GLU A 60 -20.96 -5.98 -0.95
CA GLU A 60 -22.27 -5.36 -1.11
C GLU A 60 -23.19 -5.87 0.00
N SER A 61 -23.84 -4.93 0.69
CA SER A 61 -24.99 -5.21 1.53
C SER A 61 -26.01 -6.01 0.73
N THR A 62 -26.24 -7.27 1.10
CA THR A 62 -27.54 -7.91 0.87
C THR A 62 -28.21 -8.14 2.21
N LYS A 63 -29.25 -7.33 2.36
CA LYS A 63 -30.29 -7.27 3.36
C LYS A 63 -31.34 -8.35 3.03
N LEU A 64 -31.66 -9.24 3.97
CA LEU A 64 -33.00 -9.56 4.50
C LEU A 64 -32.95 -10.82 5.37
#